data_AF-A0A2T0FGD9-F1
#
_entry.id   AF-A0A2T0FGD9-F1
#
_cell.length_a   1.000
_cell.length_b   1.000
_cell.length_c   1.000
_cell.angle_alpha   90.00
_cell.angle_beta   90.00
_cell.angle_gamma   90.00
#
_symmetry.space_group_name_H-M   'P 1'
#
loop_
_entity.id
_entity.type
_entity.pdbx_description
1 polymer ?
#
loop_
_entity_poly.entity_id
_entity_poly.type
_entity_poly.pdbx_seq_one_letter_code
_entity_poly.pdbx_strand_id
1 'polypeptide(L)'
;MRILEGPQPLLTNVEVLEHITEVKRTAASENLQTIIVELQAYLRERPAGNVGNPQKIENIAKFVAAIKQENLEFEKAEILEIFNSAPSSLAVLFCLIEEADMRFTEDQLNKVLDLSAEYLGAEPVPGE
;
A
#
# COMPACT_ATOMS: atom_id res chain seq x y z
N MET A 1 -12.43 -19.45 -21.98
CA MET A 1 -11.81 -18.21 -21.46
C MET A 1 -10.57 -17.92 -22.30
N ARG A 2 -10.41 -16.71 -22.82
CA ARG A 2 -9.19 -16.25 -23.50
C ARG A 2 -8.81 -14.90 -22.89
N ILE A 3 -7.55 -14.70 -22.56
CA ILE A 3 -7.02 -13.43 -22.04
C ILE A 3 -6.83 -12.51 -23.24
N LEU A 4 -7.47 -11.33 -23.20
CA LEU A 4 -7.52 -10.40 -24.34
C LEU A 4 -6.48 -9.27 -24.24
N GLU A 5 -6.07 -8.93 -23.03
CA GLU A 5 -5.20 -7.77 -22.75
C GLU A 5 -3.93 -8.17 -22.01
N GLY A 6 -2.88 -7.37 -22.19
CA GLY A 6 -1.58 -7.51 -21.51
C GLY A 6 -1.61 -7.05 -20.04
N PRO A 7 -0.46 -6.65 -19.46
CA PRO A 7 -0.36 -6.26 -18.05
C PRO A 7 -1.35 -5.14 -17.72
N GLN A 8 -2.23 -5.44 -16.77
CA GLN A 8 -3.22 -4.49 -16.25
C GLN A 8 -2.54 -3.47 -15.31
N PRO A 9 -3.17 -2.30 -15.07
CA PRO A 9 -2.68 -1.35 -14.09
C PRO A 9 -2.53 -1.99 -12.70
N LEU A 10 -1.49 -1.56 -12.00
CA LEU A 10 -1.25 -1.95 -10.61
C LEU A 10 -2.34 -1.33 -9.72
N LEU A 11 -2.86 -2.10 -8.77
CA LEU A 11 -3.84 -1.66 -7.79
C LEU A 11 -3.24 -1.74 -6.39
N THR A 12 -3.46 -0.68 -5.62
CA THR A 12 -3.08 -0.60 -4.21
C THR A 12 -4.03 -1.44 -3.35
N ASN A 13 -3.56 -1.84 -2.17
CA ASN A 13 -4.36 -2.57 -1.20
C ASN A 13 -5.62 -1.79 -0.78
N VAL A 14 -5.55 -0.46 -0.71
CA VAL A 14 -6.71 0.38 -0.35
C VAL A 14 -7.77 0.38 -1.47
N GLU A 15 -7.37 0.49 -2.74
CA GLU A 15 -8.29 0.42 -3.88
C GLU A 15 -8.98 -0.94 -3.94
N VAL A 16 -8.21 -2.02 -3.72
CA VAL A 16 -8.76 -3.38 -3.65
C VAL A 16 -9.74 -3.49 -2.49
N LEU A 17 -9.41 -2.98 -1.30
CA LEU A 17 -10.28 -3.05 -0.12
C LEU A 17 -11.60 -2.31 -0.33
N GLU A 18 -11.56 -1.11 -0.91
CA GLU A 18 -12.77 -0.35 -1.27
C GLU A 18 -13.61 -1.13 -2.27
N HIS A 19 -13.00 -1.63 -3.36
CA HIS A 19 -13.69 -2.36 -4.39
C HIS A 19 -14.37 -3.64 -3.87
N ILE A 20 -13.67 -4.48 -3.10
CA ILE A 20 -14.25 -5.73 -2.59
C ILE A 20 -15.36 -5.47 -1.56
N THR A 21 -15.30 -4.33 -0.86
CA THR A 21 -16.35 -3.92 0.08
C THR A 21 -17.64 -3.56 -0.65
N GLU A 22 -17.54 -2.99 -1.86
CA GLU A 22 -18.69 -2.77 -2.73
C GLU A 22 -19.23 -4.08 -3.32
N VAL A 23 -18.35 -4.94 -3.86
CA VAL A 23 -18.71 -6.24 -4.45
C VAL A 23 -19.40 -7.15 -3.43
N LYS A 24 -18.97 -7.11 -2.16
CA LYS A 24 -19.59 -7.88 -1.07
C LYS A 24 -21.10 -7.66 -0.97
N ARG A 25 -21.60 -6.46 -1.30
CA ARG A 25 -23.03 -6.11 -1.21
C ARG A 25 -23.89 -6.86 -2.22
N THR A 26 -23.30 -7.30 -3.33
CA THR A 26 -23.99 -7.96 -4.44
C THR A 26 -23.53 -9.41 -4.63
N ALA A 27 -22.59 -9.89 -3.82
CA ALA A 27 -22.02 -11.23 -3.91
C ALA A 27 -23.05 -12.32 -3.53
N ALA A 28 -23.61 -12.99 -4.54
CA ALA A 28 -24.59 -14.07 -4.36
C ALA A 28 -23.97 -15.48 -4.24
N SER A 29 -22.73 -15.66 -4.69
CA SER A 29 -22.05 -16.97 -4.69
C SER A 29 -21.25 -17.18 -3.40
N GLU A 30 -21.40 -18.35 -2.78
CA GLU A 30 -20.67 -18.73 -1.56
C GLU A 30 -19.14 -18.66 -1.76
N ASN A 31 -18.63 -19.16 -2.89
CA ASN A 31 -17.20 -19.12 -3.20
C ASN A 31 -16.65 -17.69 -3.24
N LEU A 32 -17.42 -16.76 -3.82
CA LEU A 32 -17.04 -15.35 -3.89
C LEU A 32 -17.06 -14.70 -2.50
N GLN A 33 -18.06 -15.04 -1.68
CA GLN A 33 -18.16 -14.54 -0.31
C GLN A 33 -16.95 -15.00 0.54
N THR A 34 -16.53 -16.26 0.42
CA THR A 34 -15.35 -16.77 1.13
C THR A 34 -14.09 -15.99 0.77
N ILE A 35 -13.81 -15.82 -0.53
CA ILE A 35 -12.63 -15.07 -1.01
C ILE A 35 -12.67 -13.63 -0.49
N ILE A 36 -13.84 -12.97 -0.56
CA ILE A 36 -13.98 -11.59 -0.06
C ILE A 36 -13.71 -11.52 1.45
N VAL A 37 -14.23 -12.45 2.24
CA VAL A 37 -14.06 -12.44 3.70
C VAL A 37 -12.59 -12.68 4.07
N GLU A 38 -11.94 -13.66 3.46
CA GLU A 38 -10.52 -13.96 3.70
C GLU A 38 -9.61 -12.80 3.27
N LEU A 39 -9.87 -12.21 2.10
CA LEU A 39 -9.11 -11.07 1.61
C LEU A 39 -9.33 -9.82 2.47
N GLN A 40 -10.55 -9.56 2.94
CA GLN A 40 -10.82 -8.48 3.89
C GLN A 40 -10.11 -8.72 5.23
N ALA A 41 -10.01 -9.96 5.70
CA ALA A 41 -9.24 -10.27 6.90
C ALA A 41 -7.76 -9.97 6.71
N TYR A 42 -7.17 -10.43 5.60
CA TYR A 42 -5.79 -10.14 5.24
C TYR A 42 -5.51 -8.63 5.16
N LEU A 43 -6.35 -7.87 4.46
CA LEU A 43 -6.14 -6.43 4.27
C LEU A 43 -6.35 -5.59 5.54
N ARG A 44 -7.08 -6.11 6.55
CA ARG A 44 -7.20 -5.47 7.87
C ARG A 44 -5.92 -5.53 8.69
N GLU A 45 -5.09 -6.54 8.43
CA GLU A 45 -3.76 -6.68 9.03
C GLU A 45 -2.69 -5.90 8.24
N ARG A 46 -3.11 -5.00 7.34
CA ARG A 46 -2.26 -4.14 6.51
C ARG A 46 -2.66 -2.67 6.71
N PRO A 47 -1.81 -1.70 6.33
CA PRO A 47 -2.14 -0.27 6.42
C PRO A 47 -3.49 0.09 5.79
N ALA A 48 -3.84 -0.57 4.68
CA ALA A 48 -5.10 -0.37 3.97
C ALA A 48 -6.36 -0.53 4.84
N GLY A 49 -6.39 -1.54 5.72
CA GLY A 49 -7.56 -1.86 6.55
C GLY A 49 -7.32 -1.76 8.06
N ASN A 50 -6.20 -1.17 8.49
CA ASN A 50 -5.85 -1.01 9.89
C ASN A 50 -6.98 -0.30 10.67
N VAL A 51 -7.47 -0.91 11.75
CA VAL A 51 -8.62 -0.41 12.51
C VAL A 51 -8.33 0.89 13.25
N GLY A 52 -7.09 1.09 13.72
CA GLY A 52 -6.69 2.27 14.48
C GLY A 52 -6.40 3.48 13.60
N ASN A 53 -5.81 3.25 12.43
CA ASN A 53 -5.45 4.31 11.49
C ASN A 53 -5.50 3.79 10.04
N PRO A 54 -6.71 3.66 9.45
CA PRO A 54 -6.86 3.14 8.10
C PRO A 54 -6.30 4.12 7.08
N GLN A 55 -5.52 3.60 6.13
CA GLN A 55 -5.04 4.36 4.99
C GLN A 55 -6.21 4.88 4.15
N LYS A 56 -6.06 6.08 3.58
CA LYS A 56 -7.07 6.74 2.75
C LYS A 56 -6.47 7.15 1.41
N ILE A 57 -7.22 7.00 0.32
CA ILE A 57 -6.77 7.39 -1.02
C ILE A 57 -6.32 8.87 -1.08
N GLU A 58 -7.04 9.76 -0.40
CA GLU A 58 -6.67 11.17 -0.32
C GLU A 58 -5.28 11.40 0.30
N ASN A 59 -4.88 10.57 1.26
CA ASN A 59 -3.57 10.67 1.88
C ASN A 59 -2.46 10.07 0.99
N ILE A 60 -2.75 9.02 0.22
CA ILE A 60 -1.82 8.50 -0.79
C ILE A 60 -1.51 9.60 -1.82
N ALA A 61 -2.52 10.34 -2.28
CA ALA A 61 -2.31 11.45 -3.22
C ALA A 61 -1.42 12.55 -2.61
N LYS A 62 -1.58 12.86 -1.32
CA LYS A 62 -0.72 13.82 -0.59
C LYS A 62 0.71 13.31 -0.46
N PHE A 63 0.90 12.03 -0.14
CA PHE A 63 2.21 11.40 -0.07
C PHE A 63 2.95 11.49 -1.41
N VAL A 64 2.27 11.16 -2.52
CA VAL A 64 2.85 11.30 -3.87
C VAL A 64 3.24 12.74 -4.17
N ALA A 65 2.39 13.71 -3.81
CA ALA A 65 2.70 15.12 -3.98
C ALA A 65 3.93 15.54 -3.14
N ALA A 66 4.06 15.05 -1.91
CA ALA A 66 5.18 15.34 -1.02
C ALA A 66 6.49 14.73 -1.54
N ILE A 67 6.50 13.46 -1.93
CA ILE A 67 7.65 12.80 -2.58
C ILE A 67 8.15 13.61 -3.78
N LYS A 68 7.23 14.07 -4.62
CA LYS A 68 7.56 14.87 -5.80
C LYS A 68 8.17 16.23 -5.42
N GLN A 69 7.70 16.86 -4.35
CA GLN A 69 8.25 18.13 -3.86
C GLN A 69 9.67 17.95 -3.32
N GLU A 70 9.96 16.81 -2.70
CA GLU A 70 11.29 16.44 -2.19
C GLU A 70 12.23 15.90 -3.28
N ASN A 71 11.80 15.87 -4.55
CA ASN A 71 12.53 15.28 -5.68
C ASN A 71 12.99 13.84 -5.44
N LEU A 72 12.15 13.03 -4.78
CA LEU A 72 12.41 11.61 -4.55
C LEU A 72 11.79 10.79 -5.71
N GLU A 73 12.60 10.06 -6.46
CA GLU A 73 12.15 9.32 -7.64
C GLU A 73 12.13 7.80 -7.40
N PHE A 74 10.93 7.22 -7.44
CA PHE A 74 10.71 5.78 -7.25
C PHE A 74 10.16 5.14 -8.52
N GLU A 75 10.49 3.87 -8.72
CA GLU A 75 9.83 3.03 -9.70
C GLU A 75 8.39 2.74 -9.29
N LYS A 76 7.52 2.42 -10.26
CA LYS A 76 6.09 2.20 -10.00
C LYS A 76 5.81 1.01 -9.07
N ALA A 77 6.67 0.01 -9.08
CA ALA A 77 6.55 -1.14 -8.18
C ALA A 77 6.94 -0.75 -6.74
N GLU A 78 8.01 0.01 -6.57
CA GLU A 78 8.50 0.47 -5.26
C GLU A 78 7.47 1.36 -4.57
N ILE A 79 6.90 2.32 -5.31
CA ILE A 79 5.87 3.21 -4.75
C ILE A 79 4.62 2.42 -4.34
N LEU A 80 4.24 1.39 -5.11
CA LEU A 80 3.12 0.50 -4.77
C LEU A 80 3.42 -0.28 -3.48
N GLU A 81 4.62 -0.82 -3.33
CA GLU A 81 5.02 -1.55 -2.13
C GLU A 81 5.09 -0.64 -0.90
N ILE A 82 5.57 0.59 -1.05
CA ILE A 82 5.56 1.61 0.00
C ILE A 82 4.11 1.90 0.45
N PHE A 83 3.16 2.04 -0.47
CA PHE A 83 1.75 2.21 -0.11
C PHE A 83 1.19 1.01 0.65
N ASN A 84 1.52 -0.20 0.18
CA ASN A 84 0.94 -1.44 0.69
C ASN A 84 1.52 -1.86 2.06
N SER A 85 2.73 -1.42 2.39
CA SER A 85 3.43 -1.77 3.64
C SER A 85 3.52 -0.63 4.66
N ALA A 86 3.44 0.64 4.22
CA ALA A 86 3.66 1.83 5.07
C ALA A 86 4.92 1.69 5.93
N PRO A 87 6.12 1.69 5.30
CA PRO A 87 7.37 1.36 5.97
C PRO A 87 7.64 2.29 7.16
N SER A 88 8.12 1.69 8.26
CA SER A 88 8.41 2.35 9.54
C SER A 88 9.89 2.29 9.95
N SER A 89 10.74 1.68 9.12
CA SER A 89 12.18 1.60 9.37
C SER A 89 12.97 1.55 8.07
N LEU A 90 14.24 1.98 8.15
CA LEU A 90 15.17 1.92 7.01
C LEU A 90 15.35 0.49 6.51
N ALA A 91 15.40 -0.49 7.41
CA ALA A 91 15.53 -1.90 7.03
C ALA A 91 14.39 -2.35 6.12
N VAL A 92 13.16 -1.90 6.37
CA VAL A 92 12.02 -2.19 5.49
C VAL A 92 12.22 -1.48 4.15
N LEU A 93 12.58 -0.19 4.12
CA LEU A 93 12.85 0.52 2.87
C LEU A 93 13.93 -0.15 2.00
N PHE A 94 15.00 -0.64 2.61
CA PHE A 94 16.04 -1.42 1.92
C PHE A 94 15.53 -2.73 1.31
N CYS A 95 14.43 -3.28 1.80
CA CYS A 95 13.77 -4.43 1.20
C CYS A 95 12.83 -4.05 0.05
N LEU A 96 12.26 -2.85 0.05
CA LEU A 96 11.27 -2.39 -0.96
C LEU A 96 11.92 -1.71 -2.17
N ILE A 97 13.11 -1.15 -1.99
CA ILE A 97 13.79 -0.30 -2.99
C ILE A 97 15.08 -0.99 -3.40
N GLU A 98 15.22 -1.23 -4.71
CA GLU A 98 16.44 -1.82 -5.25
C GLU A 98 17.61 -0.82 -5.16
N GLU A 99 18.75 -1.27 -4.66
CA GLU A 99 20.00 -0.48 -4.53
C GLU A 99 19.76 0.87 -3.83
N ALA A 100 18.96 0.87 -2.77
CA ALA A 100 18.52 2.09 -2.08
C ALA A 100 19.68 2.95 -1.56
N ASP A 101 20.78 2.34 -1.12
CA ASP A 101 22.02 3.00 -0.67
C ASP A 101 22.81 3.67 -1.79
N MET A 102 22.62 3.22 -3.03
CA MET A 102 23.21 3.86 -4.21
C MET A 102 22.34 4.99 -4.77
N ARG A 103 21.02 4.91 -4.59
CA ARG A 103 20.05 5.84 -5.17
C ARG A 103 19.66 7.00 -4.26
N PHE A 104 19.70 6.79 -2.95
CA PHE A 104 19.23 7.75 -1.97
C PHE A 104 20.25 7.95 -0.86
N THR A 105 20.32 9.17 -0.33
CA THR A 105 21.02 9.41 0.92
C THR A 105 20.20 8.88 2.10
N GLU A 106 20.87 8.62 3.22
CA GLU A 106 20.19 8.24 4.46
C GLU A 106 19.16 9.29 4.91
N ASP A 107 19.47 10.58 4.75
CA ASP A 107 18.53 11.67 5.04
C ASP A 107 17.27 11.62 4.16
N GLN A 108 17.42 11.30 2.87
CA GLN A 108 16.29 11.13 1.96
C GLN A 108 15.43 9.92 2.36
N LEU A 109 16.05 8.79 2.74
CA LEU A 109 15.30 7.61 3.19
C LEU A 109 14.58 7.88 4.52
N ASN A 110 15.21 8.59 5.45
CA ASN A 110 14.54 9.03 6.68
C ASN A 110 13.35 9.95 6.37
N LYS A 111 13.50 10.86 5.40
CA LYS A 111 12.39 11.71 4.93
C LYS A 111 11.23 10.89 4.37
N VAL A 112 11.50 9.79 3.66
CA VAL A 112 10.45 8.87 3.19
C VAL A 112 9.70 8.24 4.37
N LEU A 113 10.41 7.83 5.42
CA LEU A 113 9.78 7.28 6.64
C LEU A 113 8.89 8.32 7.33
N ASP A 114 9.33 9.57 7.43
CA ASP A 114 8.53 10.65 7.99
C ASP A 114 7.23 10.86 7.19
N LEU A 115 7.33 10.92 5.86
CA LEU A 115 6.17 11.03 4.98
C LEU A 115 5.25 9.80 5.07
N SER A 116 5.83 8.60 5.20
CA SER A 116 5.09 7.35 5.35
C SER A 116 4.25 7.39 6.63
N ALA A 117 4.86 7.76 7.76
CA ALA A 117 4.18 7.88 9.04
C ALA A 117 3.09 8.98 9.03
N GLU A 118 3.32 10.08 8.30
CA GLU A 118 2.36 11.18 8.17
C GLU A 118 1.13 10.80 7.34
N TYR A 119 1.32 10.10 6.21
CA TYR A 119 0.26 9.91 5.21
C TYR A 119 -0.24 8.48 5.07
N LEU A 120 0.62 7.48 5.17
CA LEU A 120 0.31 6.10 4.75
C LEU A 120 -0.19 5.23 5.91
N GLY A 121 -0.01 5.67 7.16
CA GLY A 121 -0.38 4.94 8.36
C GLY A 121 0.74 4.02 8.83
N ALA A 122 0.37 2.91 9.46
CA ALA A 122 1.33 1.91 9.92
C ALA A 122 0.78 0.50 9.72
N GLU A 123 1.67 -0.44 9.44
CA GLU A 123 1.32 -1.85 9.50
C GLU A 123 1.05 -2.26 10.97
N PRO A 124 -0.09 -2.89 11.28
CA PRO A 124 -0.36 -3.37 12.62
C PRO A 124 0.70 -4.38 13.05
N VAL A 125 1.24 -4.24 14.26
CA VAL A 125 2.14 -5.26 14.82
C VAL A 125 1.28 -6.47 15.22
N PRO A 126 1.63 -7.71 14.84
CA PRO A 126 0.85 -8.88 15.24
C PRO A 126 0.79 -9.00 16.78
N GLY A 127 -0.37 -8.74 17.37
CA GLY A 127 -0.62 -8.93 18.81
C GLY A 127 -1.20 -7.74 19.59
N GLU A 128 -1.54 -6.62 18.96
CA GLU A 128 -2.30 -5.51 19.57
C GLU A 128 -3.75 -5.43 19.08
#